data_AF-A0A4S2MTA8-F1
#
_entry.id   AF-A0A4S2MTA8-F1
#
_cell.length_a   1.000
_cell.length_b   1.000
_cell.length_c   1.000
_cell.angle_alpha   90.00
_cell.angle_beta   90.00
_cell.angle_gamma   90.00
#
_symmetry.space_group_name_H-M   'P 1'
#
loop_
_entity.id
_entity.type
_entity.pdbx_description
1 polymer ?
#
loop_
_entity_poly.entity_id
_entity_poly.type
_entity_poly.pdbx_seq_one_letter_code
_entity_poly.pdbx_strand_id
1 'polypeptide(L)'
;MVSVALTRALPRLATATARTVTPRLIITKGVTNAVPGFARTLAAAATKKTTAPKKKDPAKKTAATTKKAAATKKTAAAAKKTVAKKAAPKKKAVVVKKPVKKVKKVLTEEQKAEKAFAAKVKIAKETALPRQPPSGKLSPFNVYIASQMKSTGGNVKLATVAQTYKGLTIQELQGLAREAEKQNAERVAENKKWIEQYTPVEIEKANYARRWLKKHNIKRVDTTVIKDHRKILGRRSAYIYYCLAQKDSGEFGDAKITEKAAINARKWNAMSAAEKQPYEELSLADKERYERERADMGFEVNTKEQ
;
A
#
# COMPACT_ATOMS: atom_id res chain seq x y z
N MET A 1 85.63 10.91 -56.59
CA MET A 1 85.38 11.07 -58.04
C MET A 1 83.91 10.84 -58.32
N VAL A 2 83.36 11.53 -59.33
CA VAL A 2 82.18 11.21 -60.17
C VAL A 2 80.92 10.59 -59.52
N SER A 3 79.81 11.30 -59.68
CA SER A 3 78.44 10.86 -59.36
C SER A 3 77.90 9.80 -60.32
N VAL A 4 76.98 8.95 -59.84
CA VAL A 4 75.73 8.63 -60.57
C VAL A 4 74.59 8.63 -59.55
N ALA A 5 73.49 9.31 -59.88
CA ALA A 5 72.23 9.23 -59.11
C ALA A 5 71.25 8.30 -59.82
N LEU A 6 70.42 7.57 -59.07
CA LEU A 6 69.26 6.89 -59.64
C LEU A 6 67.99 7.21 -58.84
N THR A 7 67.07 7.90 -59.50
CA THR A 7 65.80 8.36 -58.96
C THR A 7 64.78 7.23 -58.83
N ARG A 8 63.96 7.24 -57.78
CA ARG A 8 62.57 6.78 -57.87
C ARG A 8 61.66 7.68 -57.02
N ALA A 9 60.46 7.95 -57.54
CA ALA A 9 59.67 9.11 -57.14
C ALA A 9 58.72 8.86 -55.96
N LEU A 10 58.49 9.92 -55.16
CA LEU A 10 57.40 10.00 -54.20
C LEU A 10 56.09 10.38 -54.91
N PRO A 11 55.00 9.60 -54.78
CA PRO A 11 53.66 10.06 -55.19
C PRO A 11 53.16 11.15 -54.23
N ARG A 12 52.37 12.09 -54.77
CA ARG A 12 51.92 13.30 -54.04
C ARG A 12 50.70 13.06 -53.17
N LEU A 13 50.62 13.89 -52.12
CA LEU A 13 49.43 14.38 -51.39
C LEU A 13 48.06 13.98 -51.97
N ALA A 14 47.24 13.33 -51.14
CA ALA A 14 45.78 13.32 -51.27
C ALA A 14 45.15 13.54 -49.88
N THR A 15 44.83 14.80 -49.56
CA THR A 15 44.16 15.16 -48.30
C THR A 15 42.70 14.72 -48.32
N ALA A 16 42.39 13.58 -47.70
CA ALA A 16 41.02 13.10 -47.57
C ALA A 16 40.20 14.05 -46.69
N THR A 17 39.21 14.74 -47.30
CA THR A 17 38.38 15.73 -46.62
C THR A 17 37.46 15.10 -45.58
N ALA A 18 37.50 15.61 -44.35
CA ALA A 18 36.57 15.20 -43.31
C ALA A 18 35.14 15.60 -43.72
N ARG A 19 34.25 14.61 -43.91
CA ARG A 19 32.82 14.85 -44.14
C ARG A 19 32.14 15.31 -42.86
N THR A 20 32.05 16.62 -42.67
CA THR A 20 31.19 17.25 -41.66
C THR A 20 29.73 16.92 -41.94
N VAL A 21 29.11 16.06 -41.11
CA VAL A 21 27.68 15.72 -41.21
C VAL A 21 26.88 16.54 -40.19
N THR A 22 26.44 17.72 -40.61
CA THR A 22 25.45 18.56 -39.92
C THR A 22 24.56 19.27 -40.95
N PRO A 23 23.35 19.70 -40.60
CA PRO A 23 22.41 19.12 -39.63
C PRO A 23 21.05 18.82 -40.29
N ARG A 24 20.36 17.75 -39.85
CA ARG A 24 18.92 17.61 -40.18
C ARG A 24 18.08 18.14 -39.03
N LEU A 25 17.63 19.39 -39.15
CA LEU A 25 16.67 19.99 -38.23
C LEU A 25 15.39 19.14 -38.21
N ILE A 26 15.14 18.45 -37.10
CA ILE A 26 13.83 17.85 -36.83
C ILE A 26 12.94 18.97 -36.32
N ILE A 27 12.11 19.51 -37.22
CA ILE A 27 11.09 20.51 -36.87
C ILE A 27 10.01 19.81 -36.03
N THR A 28 10.20 19.81 -34.72
CA THR A 28 9.20 19.36 -33.75
C THR A 28 8.03 20.34 -33.80
N LYS A 29 6.93 19.92 -34.46
CA LYS A 29 5.67 20.67 -34.40
C LYS A 29 5.28 20.86 -32.94
N GLY A 30 5.10 22.11 -32.53
CA GLY A 30 4.94 22.46 -31.12
C GLY A 30 3.75 21.76 -30.47
N VAL A 31 4.02 20.93 -29.46
CA VAL A 31 2.98 20.42 -28.56
C VAL A 31 2.54 21.59 -27.69
N THR A 32 1.39 22.18 -28.02
CA THR A 32 0.78 23.23 -27.21
C THR A 32 0.42 22.68 -25.83
N ASN A 33 0.77 23.41 -24.78
CA ASN A 33 0.46 23.04 -23.39
C ASN A 33 -1.05 23.14 -23.10
N ALA A 34 -1.80 22.12 -23.51
CA ALA A 34 -3.21 21.97 -23.20
C ALA A 34 -3.39 21.62 -21.71
N VAL A 35 -3.61 22.64 -20.88
CA VAL A 35 -4.06 22.47 -19.50
C VAL A 35 -5.36 21.63 -19.51
N PRO A 36 -5.48 20.57 -18.69
CA PRO A 36 -6.70 19.76 -18.62
C PRO A 36 -7.82 20.53 -17.91
N GLY A 37 -8.47 21.44 -18.66
CA GLY A 37 -9.62 22.21 -18.22
C GLY A 37 -10.79 21.30 -17.85
N PHE A 38 -11.42 21.56 -16.71
CA PHE A 38 -12.42 20.69 -16.10
C PHE A 38 -13.81 20.85 -16.76
N ALA A 39 -13.90 20.53 -18.06
CA ALA A 39 -15.07 20.73 -18.91
C ALA A 39 -16.23 19.77 -18.57
N ARG A 40 -16.96 20.08 -17.49
CA ARG A 40 -18.30 19.50 -17.24
C ARG A 40 -19.30 20.16 -18.19
N THR A 41 -19.64 19.48 -19.28
CA THR A 41 -20.80 19.84 -20.08
C THR A 41 -22.07 19.70 -19.25
N LEU A 42 -22.86 20.78 -19.18
CA LEU A 42 -24.19 20.76 -18.57
C LEU A 42 -25.21 20.10 -19.51
N ALA A 43 -26.34 19.69 -18.95
CA ALA A 43 -27.28 18.81 -19.64
C ALA A 43 -28.12 19.51 -20.73
N ALA A 44 -28.47 18.75 -21.77
CA ALA A 44 -29.63 19.00 -22.63
C ALA A 44 -30.67 17.89 -22.42
N ALA A 45 -31.97 18.22 -22.44
CA ALA A 45 -33.03 17.30 -22.04
C ALA A 45 -34.03 17.00 -23.18
N ALA A 46 -33.97 15.78 -23.71
CA ALA A 46 -34.93 15.17 -24.64
C ALA A 46 -34.59 13.66 -24.73
N THR A 47 -35.50 12.68 -24.77
CA THR A 47 -36.97 12.64 -24.57
C THR A 47 -37.31 11.30 -23.92
N LYS A 48 -38.32 11.23 -23.05
CA LYS A 48 -38.80 9.95 -22.50
C LYS A 48 -39.54 9.16 -23.59
N LYS A 49 -39.07 7.95 -23.93
CA LYS A 49 -39.93 6.95 -24.59
C LYS A 49 -40.59 6.06 -23.53
N THR A 50 -41.90 5.90 -23.65
CA THR A 50 -42.75 5.13 -22.74
C THR A 50 -42.94 3.70 -23.25
N THR A 51 -42.79 2.72 -22.35
CA THR A 51 -43.33 1.37 -22.52
C THR A 51 -44.03 0.96 -21.22
N ALA A 52 -45.36 0.80 -21.30
CA ALA A 52 -46.18 0.41 -20.15
C ALA A 52 -46.09 -1.10 -19.89
N PRO A 53 -46.32 -1.58 -18.65
CA PRO A 53 -46.06 -2.96 -18.27
C PRO A 53 -47.20 -3.91 -18.68
N LYS A 54 -46.85 -5.13 -19.10
CA LYS A 54 -47.76 -6.29 -19.06
C LYS A 54 -47.49 -7.14 -17.81
N LYS A 55 -48.56 -7.59 -17.16
CA LYS A 55 -48.58 -8.53 -16.04
C LYS A 55 -49.85 -9.38 -16.16
N LYS A 56 -49.87 -10.53 -15.48
CA LYS A 56 -50.88 -11.61 -15.49
C LYS A 56 -50.73 -12.65 -16.61
N ASP A 57 -50.94 -13.94 -16.37
CA ASP A 57 -50.96 -14.70 -15.10
C ASP A 57 -50.63 -16.19 -15.37
N PRO A 58 -50.28 -17.02 -14.36
CA PRO A 58 -49.60 -18.30 -14.56
C PRO A 58 -50.51 -19.54 -14.65
N ALA A 59 -50.05 -20.55 -15.40
CA ALA A 59 -50.70 -21.87 -15.50
C ALA A 59 -50.08 -22.92 -14.54
N LYS A 60 -50.98 -23.69 -13.93
CA LYS A 60 -50.83 -24.84 -13.01
C LYS A 60 -50.81 -26.14 -13.89
N LYS A 61 -50.50 -27.39 -13.48
CA LYS A 61 -50.29 -28.06 -12.17
C LYS A 61 -49.85 -29.54 -12.38
N THR A 62 -49.03 -30.08 -11.47
CA THR A 62 -49.09 -31.46 -10.90
C THR A 62 -48.30 -31.41 -9.58
N ALA A 63 -48.87 -31.65 -8.39
CA ALA A 63 -49.28 -32.93 -7.78
C ALA A 63 -48.05 -33.85 -7.52
N ALA A 64 -47.75 -34.32 -6.29
CA ALA A 64 -48.59 -34.64 -5.12
C ALA A 64 -47.96 -34.15 -3.78
N THR A 65 -48.71 -33.51 -2.85
CA THR A 65 -49.22 -34.01 -1.52
C THR A 65 -48.20 -34.76 -0.64
N THR A 66 -48.05 -34.47 0.66
CA THR A 66 -49.10 -34.56 1.72
C THR A 66 -49.12 -33.44 2.81
N LYS A 67 -50.03 -33.59 3.79
CA LYS A 67 -50.56 -32.65 4.82
C LYS A 67 -49.50 -32.19 5.87
N LYS A 68 -49.48 -30.95 6.41
CA LYS A 68 -50.45 -30.17 7.25
C LYS A 68 -50.59 -30.77 8.67
N ALA A 69 -50.59 -30.03 9.81
CA ALA A 69 -50.67 -28.59 10.13
C ALA A 69 -49.50 -28.17 11.09
N ALA A 70 -49.28 -26.96 11.66
CA ALA A 70 -50.01 -25.69 11.94
C ALA A 70 -51.09 -25.75 13.07
N ALA A 71 -51.30 -24.73 13.92
CA ALA A 71 -50.67 -23.41 14.12
C ALA A 71 -50.22 -23.25 15.62
N THR A 72 -50.21 -22.15 16.39
CA THR A 72 -50.75 -20.75 16.30
C THR A 72 -49.81 -19.78 17.07
N LYS A 73 -50.24 -18.57 17.51
CA LYS A 73 -49.37 -17.48 18.02
C LYS A 73 -50.14 -16.40 18.80
N LYS A 74 -49.59 -15.91 19.93
CA LYS A 74 -49.79 -14.61 20.66
C LYS A 74 -49.25 -14.77 22.11
N THR A 75 -48.77 -13.81 22.93
CA THR A 75 -48.10 -12.47 22.90
C THR A 75 -48.43 -11.80 24.25
N ALA A 76 -47.57 -10.88 24.74
CA ALA A 76 -47.66 -10.17 26.04
C ALA A 76 -47.41 -11.06 27.28
N ALA A 77 -46.59 -10.77 28.30
CA ALA A 77 -45.71 -9.65 28.73
C ALA A 77 -46.17 -8.85 29.97
N ALA A 78 -45.17 -8.53 30.81
CA ALA A 78 -45.11 -7.57 31.92
C ALA A 78 -45.56 -7.98 33.35
N ALA A 79 -44.66 -7.67 34.32
CA ALA A 79 -44.91 -7.25 35.73
C ALA A 79 -45.55 -8.24 36.75
N LYS A 80 -45.29 -8.16 38.08
CA LYS A 80 -44.10 -7.71 38.87
C LYS A 80 -44.27 -8.19 40.35
N LYS A 81 -43.15 -8.56 41.01
CA LYS A 81 -42.87 -8.57 42.49
C LYS A 81 -44.01 -8.72 43.54
N THR A 82 -43.87 -9.70 44.44
CA THR A 82 -43.89 -9.62 45.94
C THR A 82 -43.54 -11.02 46.53
N VAL A 83 -43.26 -11.29 47.81
CA VAL A 83 -42.40 -10.74 48.89
C VAL A 83 -42.61 -11.67 50.12
N ALA A 84 -41.52 -12.20 50.73
CA ALA A 84 -41.46 -12.88 52.04
C ALA A 84 -42.30 -14.19 52.22
N LYS A 85 -42.17 -15.00 53.30
CA LYS A 85 -41.38 -14.89 54.56
C LYS A 85 -40.93 -16.28 55.11
N LYS A 86 -39.80 -16.27 55.83
CA LYS A 86 -39.10 -17.34 56.60
C LYS A 86 -39.86 -18.60 57.07
N ALA A 87 -39.17 -19.75 57.02
CA ALA A 87 -39.08 -20.72 58.13
C ALA A 87 -37.72 -21.46 58.12
N ALA A 88 -37.24 -21.89 59.29
CA ALA A 88 -36.03 -22.69 59.58
C ALA A 88 -36.20 -23.30 61.01
N PRO A 89 -35.30 -24.15 61.57
CA PRO A 89 -34.03 -24.70 61.07
C PRO A 89 -33.85 -26.23 61.33
N LYS A 90 -32.65 -26.78 61.11
CA LYS A 90 -31.99 -27.74 62.03
C LYS A 90 -30.47 -27.83 61.76
N LYS A 91 -29.65 -28.09 62.79
CA LYS A 91 -28.17 -28.01 62.78
C LYS A 91 -27.51 -29.40 62.91
N LYS A 92 -26.46 -29.67 62.14
CA LYS A 92 -25.23 -30.45 62.45
C LYS A 92 -24.17 -30.08 61.39
N ALA A 93 -22.85 -30.12 61.58
CA ALA A 93 -21.96 -29.95 62.72
C ALA A 93 -20.54 -29.68 62.13
N VAL A 94 -19.62 -29.03 62.85
CA VAL A 94 -18.31 -28.62 62.28
C VAL A 94 -17.25 -29.72 62.41
N VAL A 95 -16.47 -29.96 61.35
CA VAL A 95 -15.20 -30.71 61.41
C VAL A 95 -14.09 -29.85 60.79
N VAL A 96 -13.07 -29.54 61.59
CA VAL A 96 -11.93 -28.68 61.20
C VAL A 96 -10.90 -29.49 60.39
N LYS A 97 -10.43 -28.95 59.26
CA LYS A 97 -9.31 -29.51 58.50
C LYS A 97 -8.05 -28.63 58.68
N LYS A 98 -6.91 -29.28 58.95
CA LYS A 98 -5.60 -28.62 59.17
C LYS A 98 -5.10 -27.92 57.88
N PRO A 99 -4.35 -26.80 57.98
CA PRO A 99 -3.85 -26.08 56.82
C PRO A 99 -2.73 -26.87 56.12
N VAL A 100 -2.98 -27.30 54.87
CA VAL A 100 -1.97 -27.94 54.02
C VAL A 100 -0.99 -26.88 53.50
N LYS A 101 0.33 -27.15 53.61
CA LYS A 101 1.37 -26.28 53.06
C LYS A 101 1.15 -26.08 51.55
N LYS A 102 1.09 -24.82 51.09
CA LYS A 102 0.93 -24.49 49.67
C LYS A 102 2.19 -24.89 48.89
N VAL A 103 2.13 -26.04 48.21
CA VAL A 103 3.11 -26.41 47.18
C VAL A 103 3.11 -25.30 46.11
N LYS A 104 4.29 -24.86 45.67
CA LYS A 104 4.43 -23.82 44.63
C LYS A 104 3.78 -24.33 43.35
N LYS A 105 2.63 -23.73 42.96
CA LYS A 105 1.90 -24.11 41.74
C LYS A 105 2.78 -23.83 40.52
N VAL A 106 3.31 -24.89 39.92
CA VAL A 106 4.06 -24.81 38.66
C VAL A 106 3.15 -24.15 37.62
N LEU A 107 3.70 -23.16 36.91
CA LEU A 107 2.94 -22.40 35.92
C LEU A 107 2.54 -23.33 34.77
N THR A 108 1.25 -23.41 34.42
CA THR A 108 0.80 -24.23 33.29
C THR A 108 1.37 -23.70 31.98
N GLU A 109 1.46 -24.56 30.97
CA GLU A 109 2.11 -24.21 29.70
C GLU A 109 1.37 -23.09 28.96
N GLU A 110 0.04 -23.07 29.07
CA GLU A 110 -0.82 -21.96 28.66
C GLU A 110 -0.39 -20.64 29.31
N GLN A 111 -0.23 -20.62 30.64
CA GLN A 111 0.19 -19.42 31.39
C GLN A 111 1.65 -19.02 31.10
N LYS A 112 2.51 -19.96 30.68
CA LYS A 112 3.85 -19.64 30.13
C LYS A 112 3.70 -18.99 28.75
N ALA A 113 2.84 -19.53 27.88
CA ALA A 113 2.58 -19.01 26.54
C ALA A 113 1.93 -17.61 26.56
N GLU A 114 0.96 -17.37 27.45
CA GLU A 114 0.36 -16.05 27.69
C GLU A 114 1.42 -15.02 28.10
N LYS A 115 2.30 -15.36 29.06
CA LYS A 115 3.38 -14.46 29.49
C LYS A 115 4.41 -14.24 28.39
N ALA A 116 4.76 -15.27 27.62
CA ALA A 116 5.65 -15.14 26.47
C ALA A 116 5.03 -14.28 25.36
N PHE A 117 3.71 -14.37 25.14
CA PHE A 117 2.98 -13.50 24.22
C PHE A 117 2.92 -12.06 24.72
N ALA A 118 2.60 -11.84 26.00
CA ALA A 118 2.59 -10.50 26.60
C ALA A 118 3.98 -9.84 26.57
N ALA A 119 5.05 -10.61 26.81
CA ALA A 119 6.43 -10.15 26.65
C ALA A 119 6.74 -9.79 25.18
N LYS A 120 6.35 -10.64 24.22
CA LYS A 120 6.46 -10.31 22.78
C LYS A 120 5.67 -9.07 22.39
N VAL A 121 4.47 -8.84 22.93
CA VAL A 121 3.69 -7.61 22.73
C VAL A 121 4.39 -6.39 23.34
N LYS A 122 5.04 -6.52 24.50
CA LYS A 122 5.84 -5.44 25.11
C LYS A 122 7.04 -5.10 24.22
N ILE A 123 7.87 -6.09 23.89
CA ILE A 123 9.06 -5.92 23.02
C ILE A 123 8.66 -5.36 21.65
N ALA A 124 7.55 -5.82 21.06
CA ALA A 124 7.05 -5.31 19.77
C ALA A 124 6.49 -3.87 19.85
N LYS A 125 6.12 -3.38 21.03
CA LYS A 125 5.77 -1.97 21.25
C LYS A 125 7.00 -1.09 21.47
N GLU A 126 8.01 -1.62 22.16
CA GLU A 126 9.27 -0.90 22.44
C GLU A 126 10.15 -0.78 21.20
N THR A 127 10.21 -1.84 20.38
CA THR A 127 10.89 -1.83 19.07
C THR A 127 10.10 -1.09 17.98
N ALA A 128 8.79 -0.84 18.18
CA ALA A 128 8.02 0.03 17.30
C ALA A 128 8.35 1.51 17.62
N LEU A 129 9.37 2.04 16.93
CA LEU A 129 9.76 3.45 16.90
C LEU A 129 8.55 4.42 16.90
N PRO A 130 8.70 5.67 17.39
CA PRO A 130 7.61 6.63 17.48
C PRO A 130 6.92 6.93 16.14
N ARG A 131 5.75 7.56 16.20
CA ARG A 131 4.97 7.90 15.00
C ARG A 131 5.78 8.82 14.08
N GLN A 132 5.98 8.38 12.85
CA GLN A 132 6.66 9.15 11.79
C GLN A 132 5.91 10.47 11.52
N PRO A 133 6.61 11.62 11.37
CA PRO A 133 5.99 12.90 11.01
C PRO A 133 5.15 12.82 9.72
N PRO A 134 4.04 13.56 9.58
CA PRO A 134 3.08 13.36 8.49
C PRO A 134 3.61 13.64 7.06
N SER A 135 4.17 12.62 6.40
CA SER A 135 4.70 12.67 5.03
C SER A 135 3.67 12.72 3.90
N GLY A 136 2.37 12.82 4.23
CA GLY A 136 1.31 12.97 3.22
C GLY A 136 1.24 14.41 2.70
N LYS A 137 1.16 14.57 1.37
CA LYS A 137 1.01 15.89 0.72
C LYS A 137 -0.33 16.55 1.11
N LEU A 138 -0.28 17.82 1.51
CA LEU A 138 -1.45 18.70 1.53
C LEU A 138 -1.83 19.11 0.10
N SER A 139 -3.13 19.22 -0.14
CA SER A 139 -3.71 19.95 -1.27
C SER A 139 -3.99 21.41 -0.86
N PRO A 140 -4.25 22.33 -1.80
CA PRO A 140 -4.67 23.70 -1.48
C PRO A 140 -5.97 23.72 -0.66
N PHE A 141 -6.86 22.75 -0.90
CA PHE A 141 -8.08 22.56 -0.11
C PHE A 141 -7.80 22.15 1.34
N ASN A 142 -6.77 21.34 1.61
CA ASN A 142 -6.40 20.99 2.98
C ASN A 142 -5.87 22.21 3.76
N VAL A 143 -5.11 23.09 3.08
CA VAL A 143 -4.65 24.37 3.65
C VAL A 143 -5.83 25.29 3.94
N TYR A 144 -6.79 25.39 3.01
CA TYR A 144 -8.02 26.16 3.21
C TYR A 144 -8.89 25.61 4.36
N ILE A 145 -9.04 24.29 4.51
CA ILE A 145 -9.69 23.71 5.69
C ILE A 145 -8.91 24.07 6.96
N ALA A 146 -7.57 24.05 6.93
CA ALA A 146 -6.74 24.41 8.07
C ALA A 146 -6.83 25.89 8.48
N SER A 147 -7.02 26.83 7.53
CA SER A 147 -7.30 28.23 7.86
C SER A 147 -8.71 28.39 8.45
N GLN A 148 -9.73 27.79 7.83
CA GLN A 148 -11.11 27.79 8.36
C GLN A 148 -11.20 27.18 9.77
N MET A 149 -10.49 26.07 10.04
CA MET A 149 -10.44 25.47 11.38
C MET A 149 -9.79 26.38 12.44
N LYS A 150 -8.81 27.23 12.06
CA LYS A 150 -8.26 28.24 12.97
C LYS A 150 -9.31 29.33 13.26
N SER A 151 -10.01 29.82 12.22
CA SER A 151 -11.02 30.87 12.35
C SER A 151 -12.26 30.45 13.16
N THR A 152 -12.69 29.19 13.09
CA THR A 152 -13.92 28.71 13.79
C THR A 152 -13.65 27.91 15.06
N GLY A 153 -12.44 27.96 15.63
CA GLY A 153 -12.09 27.22 16.84
C GLY A 153 -12.20 25.69 16.68
N GLY A 154 -11.97 25.18 15.46
CA GLY A 154 -12.05 23.77 15.10
C GLY A 154 -13.43 23.26 14.67
N ASN A 155 -14.50 24.03 14.82
CA ASN A 155 -15.85 23.61 14.40
C ASN A 155 -16.11 23.97 12.93
N VAL A 156 -15.84 23.04 12.01
CA VAL A 156 -15.96 23.27 10.56
C VAL A 156 -16.94 22.31 9.89
N LYS A 157 -17.97 22.86 9.25
CA LYS A 157 -18.87 22.11 8.36
C LYS A 157 -18.19 21.91 7.00
N LEU A 158 -17.55 20.76 6.79
CA LEU A 158 -16.80 20.43 5.56
C LEU A 158 -17.61 20.64 4.26
N ALA A 159 -18.92 20.38 4.28
CA ALA A 159 -19.78 20.60 3.12
C ALA A 159 -19.84 22.09 2.71
N THR A 160 -19.95 23.00 3.68
CA THR A 160 -19.95 24.46 3.48
C THR A 160 -18.58 24.94 3.01
N VAL A 161 -17.49 24.45 3.62
CA VAL A 161 -16.11 24.80 3.19
C VAL A 161 -15.80 24.24 1.79
N ALA A 162 -16.38 23.10 1.40
CA ALA A 162 -16.32 22.58 0.03
C ALA A 162 -17.25 23.30 -0.97
N GLN A 163 -18.11 24.22 -0.51
CA GLN A 163 -18.86 25.15 -1.35
C GLN A 163 -18.08 26.47 -1.48
N THR A 164 -17.62 27.08 -0.38
CA THR A 164 -16.85 28.33 -0.43
C THR A 164 -15.54 28.17 -1.19
N TYR A 165 -14.82 27.05 -1.03
CA TYR A 165 -13.61 26.75 -1.80
C TYR A 165 -13.82 26.73 -3.33
N LYS A 166 -15.03 26.41 -3.81
CA LYS A 166 -15.36 26.42 -5.25
C LYS A 166 -15.68 27.83 -5.77
N GLY A 167 -15.96 28.77 -4.88
CA GLY A 167 -16.19 30.18 -5.21
C GLY A 167 -14.94 31.06 -5.07
N LEU A 168 -13.80 30.50 -4.62
CA LEU A 168 -12.53 31.21 -4.56
C LEU A 168 -12.06 31.63 -5.95
N THR A 169 -11.43 32.81 -6.02
CA THR A 169 -10.80 33.31 -7.23
C THR A 169 -9.58 32.48 -7.62
N ILE A 170 -9.18 32.57 -8.89
CA ILE A 170 -7.97 31.90 -9.40
C ILE A 170 -6.71 32.35 -8.63
N GLN A 171 -6.65 33.62 -8.19
CA GLN A 171 -5.52 34.15 -7.43
C GLN A 171 -5.44 33.56 -6.01
N GLU A 172 -6.58 33.44 -5.30
CA GLU A 172 -6.62 32.76 -4.00
C GLU A 172 -6.26 31.28 -4.10
N LEU A 173 -6.75 30.58 -5.14
CA LEU A 173 -6.40 29.18 -5.41
C LEU A 173 -4.91 29.01 -5.71
N GLN A 174 -4.28 29.94 -6.44
CA GLN A 174 -2.83 29.97 -6.65
C GLN A 174 -2.05 30.27 -5.36
N GLY A 175 -2.54 31.17 -4.50
CA GLY A 175 -1.96 31.45 -3.19
C GLY A 175 -1.97 30.21 -2.28
N LEU A 176 -3.12 29.55 -2.16
CA LEU A 176 -3.29 28.29 -1.42
C LEU A 176 -2.44 27.15 -2.00
N ALA A 177 -2.19 27.13 -3.31
CA ALA A 177 -1.29 26.16 -3.94
C ALA A 177 0.18 26.39 -3.54
N ARG A 178 0.66 27.63 -3.60
CA ARG A 178 2.01 28.00 -3.15
C ARG A 178 2.22 27.70 -1.66
N GLU A 179 1.21 27.96 -0.82
CA GLU A 179 1.27 27.63 0.61
C GLU A 179 1.28 26.11 0.82
N ALA A 180 0.45 25.34 0.10
CA ALA A 180 0.46 23.87 0.17
C ALA A 180 1.81 23.29 -0.27
N GLU A 181 2.42 23.83 -1.34
CA GLU A 181 3.76 23.44 -1.81
C GLU A 181 4.84 23.74 -0.78
N LYS A 182 4.84 24.93 -0.16
CA LYS A 182 5.75 25.29 0.93
C LYS A 182 5.62 24.33 2.12
N GLN A 183 4.40 24.15 2.64
CA GLN A 183 4.15 23.23 3.76
C GLN A 183 4.54 21.78 3.40
N ASN A 184 4.36 21.36 2.14
CA ASN A 184 4.78 20.05 1.66
C ASN A 184 6.31 19.90 1.64
N ALA A 185 7.06 20.92 1.19
CA ALA A 185 8.52 20.91 1.22
C ALA A 185 9.05 20.84 2.66
N GLU A 186 8.48 21.65 3.56
CA GLU A 186 8.81 21.65 4.99
C GLU A 186 8.57 20.27 5.63
N ARG A 187 7.41 19.66 5.39
CA ARG A 187 7.07 18.31 5.90
C ARG A 187 7.94 17.21 5.31
N VAL A 188 8.35 17.32 4.05
CA VAL A 188 9.30 16.36 3.45
C VAL A 188 10.69 16.51 4.07
N ALA A 189 11.14 17.74 4.33
CA ALA A 189 12.41 18.00 5.01
C ALA A 189 12.41 17.54 6.48
N GLU A 190 11.33 17.82 7.24
CA GLU A 190 11.12 17.31 8.60
C GLU A 190 11.11 15.78 8.62
N ASN A 191 10.34 15.16 7.71
CA ASN A 191 10.24 13.71 7.61
C ASN A 191 11.59 13.06 7.25
N LYS A 192 12.36 13.67 6.35
CA LYS A 192 13.72 13.22 6.01
C LYS A 192 14.65 13.30 7.23
N LYS A 193 14.70 14.44 7.93
CA LYS A 193 15.50 14.62 9.16
C LYS A 193 15.14 13.60 10.24
N TRP A 194 13.85 13.30 10.41
CA TRP A 194 13.38 12.27 11.36
C TRP A 194 13.76 10.85 10.93
N ILE A 195 13.79 10.54 9.63
CA ILE A 195 14.31 9.26 9.12
C ILE A 195 15.81 9.14 9.39
N GLU A 196 16.57 10.24 9.21
CA GLU A 196 18.02 10.29 9.41
C GLU A 196 18.46 10.12 10.86
N GLN A 197 17.57 10.34 11.84
CA GLN A 197 17.79 10.04 13.26
C GLN A 197 17.87 8.53 13.58
N TYR A 198 17.47 7.65 12.65
CA TYR A 198 17.47 6.20 12.85
C TYR A 198 18.23 5.49 11.73
N THR A 199 18.82 4.34 12.03
CA THR A 199 19.41 3.47 11.01
C THR A 199 18.33 2.79 10.16
N PRO A 200 18.63 2.44 8.89
CA PRO A 200 17.72 1.63 8.08
C PRO A 200 17.33 0.30 8.75
N VAL A 201 18.27 -0.31 9.48
CA VAL A 201 18.08 -1.57 10.22
C VAL A 201 17.05 -1.43 11.34
N GLU A 202 17.09 -0.33 12.12
CA GLU A 202 16.09 -0.05 13.15
C GLU A 202 14.71 0.24 12.57
N ILE A 203 14.63 0.99 11.48
CA ILE A 203 13.36 1.27 10.79
C ILE A 203 12.75 -0.02 10.23
N GLU A 204 13.56 -0.95 9.72
CA GLU A 204 13.07 -2.28 9.33
C GLU A 204 12.60 -3.10 10.54
N LYS A 205 13.40 -3.20 11.62
CA LYS A 205 13.01 -3.89 12.87
C LYS A 205 11.68 -3.33 13.41
N ALA A 206 11.51 -2.01 13.43
CA ALA A 206 10.27 -1.34 13.80
C ALA A 206 9.10 -1.66 12.86
N ASN A 207 9.34 -1.70 11.54
CA ASN A 207 8.33 -2.08 10.55
C ASN A 207 7.89 -3.55 10.69
N TYR A 208 8.80 -4.47 11.00
CA TYR A 208 8.46 -5.85 11.33
C TYR A 208 7.61 -5.92 12.62
N ALA A 209 7.97 -5.17 13.66
CA ALA A 209 7.22 -5.09 14.91
C ALA A 209 5.80 -4.53 14.70
N ARG A 210 5.65 -3.40 13.98
CA ARG A 210 4.35 -2.81 13.62
C ARG A 210 3.47 -3.77 12.79
N ARG A 211 4.06 -4.51 11.83
CA ARG A 211 3.35 -5.56 11.06
C ARG A 211 2.90 -6.71 11.95
N TRP A 212 3.74 -7.15 12.90
CA TRP A 212 3.39 -8.21 13.86
C TRP A 212 2.27 -7.78 14.81
N LEU A 213 2.32 -6.56 15.35
CA LEU A 213 1.27 -5.96 16.17
C LEU A 213 -0.06 -5.86 15.42
N LYS A 214 -0.01 -5.47 14.14
CA LYS A 214 -1.19 -5.44 13.25
C LYS A 214 -1.77 -6.83 13.02
N LYS A 215 -0.93 -7.84 12.76
CA LYS A 215 -1.36 -9.25 12.57
C LYS A 215 -2.09 -9.80 13.80
N HIS A 216 -1.67 -9.41 15.00
CA HIS A 216 -2.30 -9.82 16.26
C HIS A 216 -3.35 -8.83 16.79
N ASN A 217 -3.83 -7.89 15.94
CA ASN A 217 -4.90 -6.93 16.25
C ASN A 217 -4.66 -6.12 17.55
N ILE A 218 -3.40 -5.80 17.86
CA ILE A 218 -3.04 -5.08 19.09
C ILE A 218 -3.47 -3.61 18.99
N LYS A 219 -4.55 -3.27 19.69
CA LYS A 219 -5.15 -1.93 19.72
C LYS A 219 -4.25 -0.92 20.46
N ARG A 220 -4.46 0.37 20.18
CA ARG A 220 -3.75 1.52 20.77
C ARG A 220 -2.22 1.53 20.51
N VAL A 221 -1.80 1.14 19.30
CA VAL A 221 -0.41 1.29 18.82
C VAL A 221 -0.44 1.81 17.38
N ASP A 222 0.55 2.63 16.98
CA ASP A 222 0.74 2.97 15.57
C ASP A 222 1.21 1.74 14.78
N THR A 223 0.38 1.29 13.84
CA THR A 223 0.66 0.15 12.95
C THR A 223 0.87 0.58 11.49
N THR A 224 1.03 1.88 11.23
CA THR A 224 1.42 2.39 9.92
C THR A 224 2.86 2.00 9.60
N VAL A 225 3.15 1.67 8.34
CA VAL A 225 4.51 1.32 7.91
C VAL A 225 5.31 2.62 7.75
N ILE A 226 6.43 2.73 8.47
CA ILE A 226 7.40 3.82 8.34
C ILE A 226 7.99 3.74 6.93
N LYS A 227 7.90 4.84 6.19
CA LYS A 227 8.48 4.96 4.85
C LYS A 227 9.88 5.55 4.98
N ASP A 228 10.90 4.76 4.65
CA ASP A 228 12.27 5.24 4.44
C ASP A 228 12.54 5.30 2.91
N HIS A 229 13.32 6.29 2.50
CA HIS A 229 13.78 6.52 1.13
C HIS A 229 15.12 5.81 0.84
N ARG A 230 15.91 5.51 1.89
CA ARG A 230 17.14 4.71 1.84
C ARG A 230 16.87 3.20 1.72
N LYS A 231 15.60 2.79 1.84
CA LYS A 231 15.22 1.37 1.81
C LYS A 231 15.44 0.78 0.41
N ILE A 232 16.36 -0.18 0.33
CA ILE A 232 16.61 -1.02 -0.85
C ILE A 232 15.35 -1.74 -1.37
N LEU A 233 15.38 -2.00 -2.68
CA LEU A 233 14.41 -2.85 -3.36
C LEU A 233 14.71 -4.32 -3.06
N GLY A 234 13.67 -5.14 -2.85
CA GLY A 234 13.85 -6.58 -2.64
C GLY A 234 14.18 -7.32 -3.94
N ARG A 235 14.94 -8.42 -3.81
CA ARG A 235 15.30 -9.34 -4.90
C ARG A 235 14.11 -9.68 -5.80
N ARG A 236 14.30 -9.60 -7.11
CA ARG A 236 13.36 -9.97 -8.16
C ARG A 236 13.66 -11.37 -8.67
N SER A 237 12.63 -12.19 -8.87
CA SER A 237 12.76 -13.48 -9.54
C SER A 237 12.83 -13.30 -11.07
N ALA A 238 13.33 -14.32 -11.77
CA ALA A 238 13.39 -14.35 -13.24
C ALA A 238 12.05 -14.01 -13.92
N TYR A 239 10.94 -14.53 -13.40
CA TYR A 239 9.60 -14.21 -13.88
C TYR A 239 9.24 -12.71 -13.78
N ILE A 240 9.78 -11.98 -12.80
CA ILE A 240 9.57 -10.53 -12.69
C ILE A 240 10.40 -9.79 -13.75
N TYR A 241 11.62 -10.24 -14.06
CA TYR A 241 12.39 -9.69 -15.19
C TYR A 241 11.70 -9.94 -16.53
N TYR A 242 11.16 -11.15 -16.73
CA TYR A 242 10.32 -11.47 -17.89
C TYR A 242 9.08 -10.57 -17.98
N CYS A 243 8.34 -10.37 -16.88
CA CYS A 243 7.18 -9.49 -16.84
C CYS A 243 7.51 -8.00 -17.08
N LEU A 244 8.75 -7.58 -16.83
CA LEU A 244 9.23 -6.23 -17.14
C LEU A 244 9.57 -6.10 -18.63
N ALA A 245 10.35 -7.02 -19.19
CA ALA A 245 10.63 -7.06 -20.62
C ALA A 245 9.32 -7.09 -21.45
N GLN A 246 8.35 -7.89 -21.02
CA GLN A 246 7.02 -7.99 -21.66
C GLN A 246 6.04 -6.85 -21.31
N LYS A 247 6.40 -5.94 -20.42
CA LYS A 247 5.70 -4.65 -20.28
C LYS A 247 6.21 -3.67 -21.33
N ASP A 248 7.52 -3.68 -21.57
CA ASP A 248 8.19 -2.70 -22.42
C ASP A 248 8.17 -3.11 -23.91
N SER A 249 7.86 -4.38 -24.22
CA SER A 249 7.60 -4.89 -25.59
C SER A 249 6.31 -4.36 -26.23
N GLY A 250 5.41 -3.75 -25.47
CA GLY A 250 4.17 -3.13 -25.98
C GLY A 250 3.08 -4.11 -26.46
N GLU A 251 3.33 -5.43 -26.46
CA GLU A 251 2.40 -6.47 -26.96
C GLU A 251 1.00 -6.38 -26.32
N PHE A 252 0.94 -5.91 -25.07
CA PHE A 252 -0.31 -5.67 -24.37
C PHE A 252 -0.73 -4.19 -24.47
N GLY A 253 -1.68 -3.89 -25.35
CA GLY A 253 -2.41 -2.61 -25.39
C GLY A 253 -3.33 -2.39 -24.18
N ASP A 254 -4.56 -1.92 -24.39
CA ASP A 254 -5.48 -1.53 -23.30
C ASP A 254 -6.11 -2.70 -22.48
N ALA A 255 -5.60 -3.92 -22.64
CA ALA A 255 -5.99 -5.08 -21.82
C ALA A 255 -5.77 -4.82 -20.31
N LYS A 256 -6.61 -5.37 -19.45
CA LYS A 256 -6.51 -5.12 -18.00
C LYS A 256 -5.25 -5.78 -17.43
N ILE A 257 -4.65 -5.18 -16.40
CA ILE A 257 -3.41 -5.67 -15.76
C ILE A 257 -3.52 -7.15 -15.35
N THR A 258 -4.70 -7.59 -14.91
CA THR A 258 -5.01 -9.00 -14.58
C THR A 258 -4.97 -9.94 -15.79
N GLU A 259 -5.41 -9.47 -16.96
CA GLU A 259 -5.38 -10.21 -18.23
C GLU A 259 -3.95 -10.30 -18.75
N LYS A 260 -3.20 -9.18 -18.72
CA LYS A 260 -1.75 -9.15 -19.06
C LYS A 260 -0.95 -10.14 -18.20
N ALA A 261 -1.18 -10.12 -16.87
CA ALA A 261 -0.51 -11.02 -15.94
C ALA A 261 -0.85 -12.50 -16.18
N ALA A 262 -2.10 -12.83 -16.53
CA ALA A 262 -2.50 -14.20 -16.86
C ALA A 262 -1.87 -14.71 -18.17
N ILE A 263 -1.71 -13.84 -19.17
CA ILE A 263 -1.02 -14.19 -20.42
C ILE A 263 0.48 -14.39 -20.16
N ASN A 264 1.12 -13.48 -19.42
CA ASN A 264 2.54 -13.61 -19.05
C ASN A 264 2.82 -14.89 -18.26
N ALA A 265 1.96 -15.26 -17.31
CA ALA A 265 2.10 -16.51 -16.56
C ALA A 265 2.01 -17.76 -17.48
N ARG A 266 1.07 -17.77 -18.44
CA ARG A 266 0.94 -18.85 -19.43
C ARG A 266 2.16 -18.96 -20.33
N LYS A 267 2.64 -17.84 -20.88
CA LYS A 267 3.86 -17.79 -21.71
C LYS A 267 5.08 -18.27 -20.93
N TRP A 268 5.32 -17.75 -19.73
CA TRP A 268 6.43 -18.17 -18.88
C TRP A 268 6.39 -19.67 -18.56
N ASN A 269 5.22 -20.23 -18.29
CA ASN A 269 5.10 -21.66 -18.02
C ASN A 269 5.37 -22.52 -19.28
N ALA A 270 5.08 -22.01 -20.48
CA ALA A 270 5.33 -22.70 -21.75
C ALA A 270 6.79 -22.56 -22.27
N MET A 271 7.53 -21.51 -21.87
CA MET A 271 8.93 -21.31 -22.24
C MET A 271 9.84 -22.46 -21.78
N SER A 272 10.79 -22.84 -22.62
CA SER A 272 11.89 -23.77 -22.30
C SER A 272 12.85 -23.21 -21.24
N ALA A 273 13.76 -24.05 -20.75
CA ALA A 273 14.84 -23.60 -19.86
C ALA A 273 15.77 -22.59 -20.55
N ALA A 274 16.13 -22.82 -21.82
CA ALA A 274 17.01 -21.93 -22.59
C ALA A 274 16.41 -20.51 -22.77
N GLU A 275 15.08 -20.40 -22.93
CA GLU A 275 14.39 -19.11 -23.00
C GLU A 275 14.27 -18.41 -21.64
N LYS A 276 14.40 -19.16 -20.53
CA LYS A 276 14.36 -18.64 -19.15
C LYS A 276 15.74 -18.20 -18.65
N GLN A 277 16.79 -18.90 -19.08
CA GLN A 277 18.21 -18.66 -18.80
C GLN A 277 18.60 -17.17 -18.64
N PRO A 278 18.36 -16.25 -19.61
CA PRO A 278 18.77 -14.84 -19.45
C PRO A 278 18.02 -14.09 -18.33
N TYR A 279 16.80 -14.51 -18.00
CA TYR A 279 16.04 -13.94 -16.89
C TYR A 279 16.49 -14.51 -15.54
N GLU A 280 17.01 -15.74 -15.53
CA GLU A 280 17.58 -16.39 -14.34
C GLU A 280 18.95 -15.78 -14.01
N GLU A 281 19.79 -15.51 -15.02
CA GLU A 281 21.03 -14.74 -14.88
C GLU A 281 20.79 -13.34 -14.32
N LEU A 282 19.80 -12.60 -14.84
CA LEU A 282 19.37 -11.31 -14.28
C LEU A 282 18.87 -11.41 -12.83
N SER A 283 18.25 -12.54 -12.46
CA SER A 283 17.76 -12.78 -11.10
C SER A 283 18.89 -13.10 -10.12
N LEU A 284 19.95 -13.80 -10.58
CA LEU A 284 21.17 -14.04 -9.81
C LEU A 284 21.96 -12.73 -9.59
N ALA A 285 22.13 -11.91 -10.64
CA ALA A 285 22.77 -10.60 -10.50
C ALA A 285 22.00 -9.67 -9.53
N ASP A 286 20.67 -9.73 -9.51
CA ASP A 286 19.84 -8.98 -8.55
C ASP A 286 19.92 -9.54 -7.13
N LYS A 287 20.15 -10.86 -6.96
CA LYS A 287 20.47 -11.48 -5.66
C LYS A 287 21.77 -10.91 -5.10
N GLU A 288 22.85 -10.93 -5.89
CA GLU A 288 24.16 -10.41 -5.48
C GLU A 288 24.11 -8.91 -5.16
N ARG A 289 23.45 -8.12 -6.00
CA ARG A 289 23.21 -6.70 -5.74
C ARG A 289 22.52 -6.48 -4.40
N TYR A 290 21.47 -7.26 -4.10
CA TYR A 290 20.68 -7.07 -2.89
C TYR A 290 21.45 -7.45 -1.64
N GLU A 291 22.26 -8.51 -1.72
CA GLU A 291 23.13 -8.95 -0.64
C GLU A 291 24.25 -7.93 -0.37
N ARG A 292 24.81 -7.31 -1.42
CA ARG A 292 25.75 -6.20 -1.32
C ARG A 292 25.13 -4.94 -0.72
N GLU A 293 23.99 -4.48 -1.24
CA GLU A 293 23.27 -3.30 -0.72
C GLU A 293 22.76 -3.52 0.73
N ARG A 294 22.48 -4.77 1.14
CA ARG A 294 22.18 -5.10 2.56
C ARG A 294 23.41 -5.02 3.46
N ALA A 295 24.54 -5.57 3.02
CA ALA A 295 25.77 -5.58 3.82
C ALA A 295 26.27 -4.14 4.07
N ASP A 296 26.22 -3.29 3.03
CA ASP A 296 26.58 -1.86 3.10
C ASP A 296 25.76 -1.09 4.15
N MET A 297 24.44 -1.31 4.19
CA MET A 297 23.56 -0.72 5.22
C MET A 297 23.66 -1.38 6.61
N GLY A 298 24.65 -2.25 6.85
CA GLY A 298 24.86 -2.89 8.15
C GLY A 298 23.81 -3.94 8.53
N PHE A 299 23.10 -4.51 7.56
CA PHE A 299 22.26 -5.67 7.83
C PHE A 299 23.12 -6.94 7.88
N GLU A 300 22.98 -7.70 8.97
CA GLU A 300 23.56 -9.03 9.10
C GLU A 300 23.28 -9.88 7.83
N VAL A 301 24.37 -10.33 7.21
CA VAL A 301 24.35 -11.35 6.16
C VAL A 301 24.18 -12.69 6.90
N ASN A 302 22.96 -13.21 6.91
CA ASN A 302 22.65 -14.47 7.58
C ASN A 302 23.18 -15.64 6.74
N THR A 303 24.47 -15.94 6.86
CA THR A 303 25.25 -16.94 6.12
C THR A 303 24.89 -18.41 6.44
N LYS A 304 23.61 -18.69 6.76
CA LYS A 304 23.09 -20.03 7.05
C LYS A 304 22.74 -20.83 5.80
N GLU A 305 23.61 -20.73 4.78
CA GLU A 305 23.62 -21.54 3.57
C GLU A 305 25.06 -22.05 3.34
N GLN A 306 25.59 -22.73 4.37
CA GLN A 306 26.65 -23.74 4.34
C GLN A 306 26.21 -24.90 5.23
#